data_AF-A0A6A4HWU8-F1
#
_entry.id   AF-A0A6A4HWU8-F1
#
_cell.length_a   1.000
_cell.length_b   1.000
_cell.length_c   1.000
_cell.angle_alpha   90.00
_cell.angle_beta   90.00
_cell.angle_gamma   90.00
#
_symmetry.space_group_name_H-M   'P 1'
#
loop_
_entity.id
_entity.type
_entity.pdbx_description
1 polymer ?
#
loop_
_entity_poly.entity_id
_entity_poly.type
_entity_poly.pdbx_seq_one_letter_code
_entity_poly.pdbx_strand_id
1 'polypeptide(L)'
;MTVHERRSSVPNGYTQISAASLDSMITMRISLTMGNRTGLEDALTTASDPEHENYGQWLSREDIQYYASPTRDALHSVRKWLSSYNVEAQSSTISGDWLTMNISVGTANAMLSTTYNVYEYTATGKQLIRTLEYSIPDDLKEYIRAIHPATSFYHSPGGRIVSISGHRKGSSAKASSSSSSYAPTSTAAYSNCNDTVTPACLASLYGMPTTPVSSKTNSTIGVSAFGGQNANKDDLVSFLKLFRPDMPSDTTFATQLFDDGNNNQTLSDAGTEANLDIQYTIGLANGIPESFIDIGDDTHDGDDGGFLDIINDLLAETNPPLVFTTSYGAVGDESGLSIPLTFAMCDAFMKLTARGVTILYATGDGGVASSPGDDSCDGKAFLAAWPTCPYATLVGATQYIPEEGADLSAGGFSNYFGQPSWQQKAVATYLDAIGPDLYKGLYNRTGRGFPDVSAMGNFIQIIQSGQVTGVAGTSASSPIFAAVVALLNDELMSNGRPPLGFMNPWIYAHPEAFNDITAGNNPGCGTDGFQAIEGWDPVTGVGHQIIRR
;
A
#
# COMPACT_ATOMS: atom_id res chain seq x y z
N MET A 1 3.15 -13.58 33.90
CA MET A 1 3.18 -12.38 33.04
C MET A 1 4.56 -12.33 32.44
N THR A 2 4.67 -12.21 31.12
CA THR A 2 5.94 -11.96 30.44
C THR A 2 5.74 -10.81 29.47
N VAL A 3 6.81 -10.05 29.24
CA VAL A 3 6.87 -9.03 28.19
C VAL A 3 6.45 -9.66 26.87
N HIS A 4 5.33 -9.19 26.34
CA HIS A 4 4.82 -9.62 25.03
C HIS A 4 5.50 -8.84 23.92
N GLU A 5 5.68 -7.54 24.15
CA GLU A 5 6.22 -6.63 23.16
C GLU A 5 6.97 -5.47 23.82
N ARG A 6 8.01 -4.98 23.13
CA ARG A 6 8.84 -3.88 23.60
C ARG A 6 9.49 -3.13 22.43
N ARG A 7 9.54 -1.80 22.54
CA ARG A 7 10.48 -0.93 21.84
C ARG A 7 11.67 -0.60 22.74
N SER A 8 12.86 -0.53 22.15
CA SER A 8 14.08 -0.13 22.86
C SER A 8 14.12 1.37 23.16
N SER A 9 13.48 2.20 22.32
CA SER A 9 13.44 3.65 22.46
C SER A 9 12.15 4.25 21.89
N VAL A 10 11.90 5.51 22.23
CA VAL A 10 10.90 6.35 21.57
C VAL A 10 11.30 6.53 20.10
N PRO A 11 10.36 6.39 19.14
CA PRO A 11 10.65 6.61 17.73
C PRO A 11 11.09 8.03 17.42
N ASN A 12 11.82 8.20 16.31
CA ASN A 12 12.23 9.52 15.83
C ASN A 12 11.00 10.42 15.61
N GLY A 13 11.14 11.70 15.91
CA GLY A 13 10.05 12.68 15.81
C GLY A 13 9.08 12.70 17.01
N TYR A 14 9.15 11.73 17.92
CA TYR A 14 8.33 11.75 19.14
C TYR A 14 9.14 12.08 20.39
N THR A 15 8.51 12.80 21.31
CA THR A 15 9.04 13.05 22.64
C THR A 15 8.01 12.69 23.69
N GLN A 16 8.45 12.07 24.79
CA GLN A 16 7.59 11.86 25.94
C GLN A 16 7.43 13.19 26.68
N ILE A 17 6.19 13.64 26.86
CA ILE A 17 5.91 14.94 27.49
C ILE A 17 5.36 14.81 28.91
N SER A 18 4.64 13.72 29.22
CA SER A 18 4.06 13.48 30.55
C SER A 18 3.62 12.03 30.74
N ALA A 19 3.28 11.66 31.98
CA ALA A 19 2.51 10.44 32.23
C ALA A 19 1.06 10.64 31.80
N ALA A 20 0.42 9.61 31.24
CA ALA A 20 -0.99 9.69 30.88
C ALA A 20 -1.87 9.68 32.14
N SER A 21 -2.97 10.44 32.12
CA SER A 21 -3.95 10.40 33.22
C SER A 21 -4.57 9.01 33.30
N LEU A 22 -4.69 8.47 34.52
CA LEU A 22 -5.27 7.14 34.72
C LEU A 22 -6.75 7.06 34.31
N ASP A 23 -7.45 8.19 34.28
CA ASP A 23 -8.86 8.29 33.88
C ASP A 23 -9.05 8.55 32.38
N SER A 24 -7.97 8.81 31.63
CA SER A 24 -8.05 8.94 30.17
C SER A 24 -8.54 7.62 29.58
N MET A 25 -9.55 7.70 28.72
CA MET A 25 -10.04 6.55 27.97
C MET A 25 -9.19 6.37 26.71
N ILE A 26 -8.89 5.11 26.39
CA ILE A 26 -8.32 4.69 25.11
C ILE A 26 -9.21 3.59 24.54
N THR A 27 -9.36 3.58 23.22
CA THR A 27 -9.97 2.44 22.54
C THR A 27 -8.87 1.46 22.17
N MET A 28 -8.96 0.26 22.72
CA MET A 28 -7.98 -0.80 22.59
C MET A 28 -8.51 -1.93 21.72
N ARG A 29 -7.67 -2.35 20.79
CA ARG A 29 -7.82 -3.51 19.92
C ARG A 29 -6.88 -4.62 20.35
N ILE A 30 -7.38 -5.84 20.35
CA ILE A 30 -6.59 -7.06 20.56
C ILE A 30 -6.78 -7.96 19.36
N SER A 31 -5.69 -8.18 18.62
CA SER A 31 -5.63 -9.18 17.55
C SER A 31 -5.42 -10.56 18.16
N LEU A 32 -6.28 -11.49 17.80
CA LEU A 32 -6.22 -12.88 18.18
C LEU A 32 -5.57 -13.71 17.07
N THR A 33 -4.90 -14.78 17.44
CA THR A 33 -4.42 -15.76 16.47
C THR A 33 -5.58 -16.44 15.75
N MET A 34 -5.52 -16.48 14.42
CA MET A 34 -6.49 -17.21 13.59
C MET A 34 -6.49 -18.70 13.89
N GLY A 35 -7.66 -19.34 13.84
CA GLY A 35 -7.80 -20.77 14.12
C GLY A 35 -7.09 -21.69 13.12
N ASN A 36 -6.99 -21.27 11.85
CA ASN A 36 -6.27 -22.01 10.81
C ASN A 36 -5.58 -21.07 9.81
N ARG A 37 -4.59 -20.30 10.29
CA ARG A 37 -3.78 -19.40 9.44
C ARG A 37 -3.08 -20.14 8.29
N THR A 38 -2.45 -21.28 8.59
CA THR A 38 -1.72 -22.07 7.59
C THR A 38 -2.65 -22.55 6.48
N GLY A 39 -3.85 -23.04 6.83
CA GLY A 39 -4.83 -23.44 5.81
C GLY A 39 -5.32 -22.28 4.94
N LEU A 40 -5.45 -21.07 5.49
CA LEU A 40 -5.75 -19.88 4.68
C LEU A 40 -4.61 -19.55 3.70
N GLU A 41 -3.36 -19.62 4.16
CA GLU A 41 -2.17 -19.36 3.35
C GLU A 41 -1.99 -20.42 2.23
N ASP A 42 -2.23 -21.69 2.54
CA ASP A 42 -2.22 -22.79 1.56
C ASP A 42 -3.32 -22.61 0.51
N ALA A 43 -4.52 -22.21 0.93
CA ALA A 43 -5.64 -21.93 0.03
C ALA A 43 -5.34 -20.73 -0.87
N LEU A 44 -4.76 -19.65 -0.34
CA LEU A 44 -4.33 -18.49 -1.12
C LEU A 44 -3.26 -18.88 -2.13
N THR A 45 -2.25 -19.65 -1.72
CA THR A 45 -1.17 -20.11 -2.60
C THR A 45 -1.75 -20.94 -3.75
N THR A 46 -2.65 -21.86 -3.43
CA THR A 46 -3.37 -22.69 -4.41
C THR A 46 -4.19 -21.86 -5.40
N ALA A 47 -4.87 -20.81 -4.93
CA ALA A 47 -5.69 -19.94 -5.77
C ALA A 47 -4.88 -18.93 -6.59
N SER A 48 -3.64 -18.63 -6.19
CA SER A 48 -2.78 -17.62 -6.84
C SER A 48 -1.67 -18.20 -7.71
N ASP A 49 -1.38 -19.50 -7.60
CA ASP A 49 -0.40 -20.18 -8.44
C ASP A 49 -0.91 -20.38 -9.87
N PRO A 50 -0.32 -19.71 -10.89
CA PRO A 50 -0.76 -19.83 -12.28
C PRO A 50 -0.68 -21.23 -12.88
N GLU A 51 0.14 -22.12 -12.31
CA GLU A 51 0.31 -23.49 -12.77
C GLU A 51 -0.66 -24.47 -12.08
N HIS A 52 -1.34 -24.03 -11.02
CA HIS A 52 -2.27 -24.87 -10.27
C HIS A 52 -3.66 -24.95 -10.93
N GLU A 53 -4.31 -26.11 -10.89
CA GLU A 53 -5.65 -26.33 -11.48
C GLU A 53 -6.77 -25.47 -10.86
N ASN A 54 -6.51 -24.96 -9.65
CA ASN A 54 -7.42 -24.10 -8.88
C ASN A 54 -7.04 -22.61 -8.95
N TYR A 55 -6.15 -22.22 -9.86
CA TYR A 55 -5.84 -20.81 -10.11
C TYR A 55 -7.12 -19.99 -10.34
N GLY A 56 -7.23 -18.88 -9.61
CA GLY A 56 -8.38 -17.98 -9.64
C GLY A 56 -9.64 -18.49 -8.95
N GLN A 57 -9.59 -19.63 -8.24
CA GLN A 57 -10.67 -20.07 -7.36
C GLN A 57 -10.57 -19.37 -5.99
N TRP A 58 -10.91 -18.08 -5.98
CA TRP A 58 -10.86 -17.23 -4.81
C TRP A 58 -11.88 -17.63 -3.74
N LEU A 59 -11.56 -17.33 -2.47
CA LEU A 59 -12.35 -17.71 -1.31
C LEU A 59 -13.58 -16.81 -1.10
N SER A 60 -14.66 -17.41 -0.63
CA SER A 60 -15.84 -16.67 -0.19
C SER A 60 -15.61 -15.97 1.15
N ARG A 61 -16.53 -15.06 1.53
CA ARG A 61 -16.51 -14.43 2.85
C ARG A 61 -16.63 -15.47 3.97
N GLU A 62 -17.43 -16.50 3.77
CA GLU A 62 -17.65 -17.60 4.71
C GLU A 62 -16.40 -18.46 4.86
N ASP A 63 -15.66 -18.71 3.79
CA ASP A 63 -14.37 -19.41 3.85
C ASP A 63 -13.35 -18.63 4.68
N ILE A 64 -13.26 -17.30 4.47
CA ILE A 64 -12.40 -16.44 5.29
C ILE A 64 -12.79 -16.54 6.77
N GLN A 65 -14.08 -16.47 7.09
CA GLN A 65 -14.56 -16.64 8.46
C GLN A 65 -14.16 -18.00 9.03
N TYR A 66 -14.32 -19.07 8.26
CA TYR A 66 -13.95 -20.43 8.66
C TYR A 66 -12.47 -20.57 9.03
N TYR A 67 -11.55 -20.07 8.19
CA TYR A 67 -10.12 -20.17 8.48
C TYR A 67 -9.65 -19.20 9.58
N ALA A 68 -10.13 -17.96 9.52
CA ALA A 68 -9.61 -16.88 10.34
C ALA A 68 -10.22 -16.83 11.75
N SER A 69 -11.40 -17.43 11.98
CA SER A 69 -12.01 -17.39 13.30
C SER A 69 -11.09 -18.00 14.37
N PRO A 70 -10.84 -17.31 15.50
CA PRO A 70 -10.06 -17.85 16.59
C PRO A 70 -10.68 -19.12 17.16
N THR A 71 -9.87 -19.97 17.78
CA THR A 71 -10.38 -21.15 18.47
C THR A 71 -11.28 -20.75 19.64
N ARG A 72 -12.19 -21.66 20.04
CA ARG A 72 -13.07 -21.44 21.20
C ARG A 72 -12.27 -21.19 22.48
N ASP A 73 -11.15 -21.90 22.64
CA ASP A 73 -10.27 -21.77 23.80
C ASP A 73 -9.54 -20.43 23.82
N ALA A 74 -9.07 -19.94 22.66
CA ALA A 74 -8.46 -18.62 22.55
C ALA A 74 -9.46 -17.53 22.96
N LEU A 75 -10.65 -17.53 22.35
CA LEU A 75 -11.68 -16.53 22.63
C LEU A 75 -12.16 -16.58 24.09
N HIS A 76 -12.36 -17.79 24.64
CA HIS A 76 -12.75 -17.96 26.03
C HIS A 76 -11.67 -17.46 27.01
N SER A 77 -10.40 -17.81 26.77
CA SER A 77 -9.29 -17.47 27.66
C SER A 77 -9.04 -15.96 27.67
N VAL A 78 -9.03 -15.31 26.50
CA VAL A 78 -8.86 -13.85 26.41
C VAL A 78 -10.04 -13.12 27.04
N ARG A 79 -11.29 -13.50 26.74
CA ARG A 79 -12.46 -12.86 27.37
C ARG A 79 -12.48 -13.04 28.89
N LYS A 80 -12.11 -14.21 29.39
CA LYS A 80 -11.99 -14.47 30.84
C LYS A 80 -10.93 -13.57 31.48
N TRP A 81 -9.79 -13.38 30.82
CA TRP A 81 -8.76 -12.45 31.28
C TRP A 81 -9.26 -11.01 31.30
N LEU A 82 -9.90 -10.53 30.23
CA LEU A 82 -10.49 -9.18 30.17
C LEU A 82 -11.53 -8.97 31.29
N SER A 83 -12.43 -9.94 31.50
CA SER A 83 -13.44 -9.86 32.56
C SER A 83 -12.84 -9.81 33.96
N SER A 84 -11.64 -10.35 34.20
CA SER A 84 -10.96 -10.25 35.49
C SER A 84 -10.54 -8.82 35.85
N TYR A 85 -10.50 -7.92 34.85
CA TYR A 85 -10.29 -6.48 35.00
C TYR A 85 -11.58 -5.67 34.81
N ASN A 86 -12.75 -6.32 34.79
CA ASN A 86 -14.05 -5.72 34.46
C ASN A 86 -14.08 -5.06 33.08
N VAL A 87 -13.32 -5.61 32.13
CA VAL A 87 -13.30 -5.15 30.73
C VAL A 87 -14.18 -6.09 29.90
N GLU A 88 -15.11 -5.50 29.15
CA GLU A 88 -15.90 -6.20 28.13
C GLU A 88 -15.40 -5.76 26.75
N ALA A 89 -15.22 -6.73 25.85
CA ALA A 89 -14.77 -6.47 24.49
C ALA A 89 -15.74 -7.07 23.46
N GLN A 90 -15.90 -6.36 22.36
CA GLN A 90 -16.73 -6.75 21.23
C GLN A 90 -15.85 -7.19 20.07
N SER A 91 -16.33 -8.09 19.23
CA SER A 91 -15.62 -8.43 17.99
C SER A 91 -15.78 -7.29 17.00
N SER A 92 -14.67 -6.82 16.42
CA SER A 92 -14.66 -5.75 15.41
C SER A 92 -14.54 -6.27 13.97
N THR A 93 -14.31 -7.56 13.77
CA THR A 93 -14.19 -8.18 12.45
C THR A 93 -15.18 -9.31 12.25
N ILE A 94 -15.48 -9.62 10.97
CA ILE A 94 -16.37 -10.74 10.59
C ILE A 94 -15.89 -12.11 11.12
N SER A 95 -14.58 -12.28 11.26
CA SER A 95 -13.97 -13.52 11.75
C SER A 95 -13.88 -13.55 13.27
N GLY A 96 -14.09 -12.41 13.94
CA GLY A 96 -13.95 -12.28 15.39
C GLY A 96 -12.50 -12.41 15.88
N ASP A 97 -11.53 -12.29 14.97
CA ASP A 97 -10.09 -12.31 15.21
C ASP A 97 -9.53 -10.97 15.69
N TRP A 98 -10.36 -9.94 15.74
CA TRP A 98 -10.08 -8.69 16.44
C TRP A 98 -11.17 -8.40 17.46
N LEU A 99 -10.72 -8.01 18.66
CA LEU A 99 -11.58 -7.54 19.74
C LEU A 99 -11.32 -6.05 19.97
N THR A 100 -12.37 -5.25 20.14
CA THR A 100 -12.31 -3.82 20.47
C THR A 100 -12.97 -3.54 21.82
N MET A 101 -12.42 -2.59 22.58
CA MET A 101 -12.93 -2.17 23.90
C MET A 101 -12.49 -0.76 24.25
N ASN A 102 -13.35 -0.02 24.96
CA ASN A 102 -12.98 1.25 25.59
C ASN A 102 -12.51 0.98 27.02
N ILE A 103 -11.29 1.40 27.35
CA ILE A 103 -10.65 1.11 28.63
C ILE A 103 -9.93 2.36 29.17
N SER A 104 -9.93 2.55 30.49
CA SER A 104 -9.13 3.63 31.09
C SER A 104 -7.65 3.25 31.12
N VAL A 105 -6.77 4.24 31.01
CA VAL A 105 -5.31 4.07 31.12
C VAL A 105 -4.93 3.36 32.42
N GLY A 106 -5.60 3.64 33.54
CA GLY A 106 -5.36 2.96 34.81
C GLY A 106 -5.64 1.46 34.75
N THR A 107 -6.74 1.08 34.08
CA THR A 107 -7.09 -0.34 33.89
C THR A 107 -6.14 -1.00 32.90
N ALA A 108 -5.78 -0.32 31.80
CA ALA A 108 -4.81 -0.82 30.82
C ALA A 108 -3.43 -1.05 31.44
N ASN A 109 -2.93 -0.11 32.26
CA ASN A 109 -1.68 -0.25 33.01
C ASN A 109 -1.67 -1.51 33.88
N ALA A 110 -2.76 -1.75 34.63
CA ALA A 110 -2.90 -2.92 35.49
C ALA A 110 -3.03 -4.23 34.71
N MET A 111 -3.82 -4.22 33.62
CA MET A 111 -4.08 -5.37 32.77
C MET A 111 -2.83 -5.85 32.03
N LEU A 112 -2.05 -4.89 31.52
CA LEU A 112 -0.89 -5.14 30.67
C LEU A 112 0.45 -5.05 31.42
N SER A 113 0.43 -4.83 32.75
CA SER A 113 1.63 -4.60 33.57
C SER A 113 2.59 -3.59 32.92
N THR A 114 2.05 -2.41 32.60
CA THR A 114 2.75 -1.37 31.83
C THR A 114 2.47 0.02 32.41
N THR A 115 3.14 1.03 31.83
CA THR A 115 2.90 2.44 32.10
C THR A 115 2.69 3.18 30.76
N TYR A 116 1.47 3.61 30.50
CA TYR A 116 1.17 4.52 29.39
C TYR A 116 1.61 5.96 29.71
N ASN A 117 2.15 6.62 28.70
CA ASN A 117 2.59 8.01 28.72
C ASN A 117 1.98 8.78 27.55
N VAL A 118 1.98 10.10 27.66
CA VAL A 118 1.65 10.99 26.54
C VAL A 118 2.95 11.30 25.79
N TYR A 119 2.94 11.08 24.48
CA TYR A 119 3.99 11.51 23.58
C TYR A 119 3.45 12.53 22.59
N GLU A 120 4.31 13.44 22.16
CA GLU A 120 4.00 14.48 21.20
C GLU A 120 4.87 14.28 19.95
N TYR A 121 4.25 14.37 18.78
CA TYR A 121 4.97 14.42 17.51
C TYR A 121 5.48 15.84 17.28
N THR A 122 6.80 16.02 17.32
CA THR A 122 7.45 17.33 17.41
C THR A 122 7.16 18.25 16.23
N ALA A 123 6.88 17.69 15.04
CA ALA A 123 6.60 18.48 13.85
C ALA A 123 5.20 19.12 13.85
N THR A 124 4.22 18.52 14.54
CA THR A 124 2.81 18.96 14.48
C THR A 124 2.24 19.34 15.85
N GLY A 125 2.84 18.89 16.94
CA GLY A 125 2.28 18.97 18.27
C GLY A 125 1.14 17.96 18.54
N LYS A 126 0.80 17.06 17.60
CA LYS A 126 -0.21 16.02 17.83
C LYS A 126 0.27 15.08 18.94
N GLN A 127 -0.62 14.81 19.91
CA GLN A 127 -0.32 13.96 21.06
C GLN A 127 -0.99 12.59 20.94
N LEU A 128 -0.33 11.56 21.47
CA LEU A 128 -0.85 10.21 21.57
C LEU A 128 -0.54 9.56 22.92
N ILE A 129 -1.36 8.60 23.33
CA ILE A 129 -1.17 7.81 24.55
C ILE A 129 -0.60 6.44 24.15
N ARG A 130 0.63 6.14 24.58
CA ARG A 130 1.37 4.92 24.21
C ARG A 130 2.22 4.38 25.36
N THR A 131 2.76 3.19 25.18
CA THR A 131 3.77 2.60 26.05
C THR A 131 4.92 2.04 25.22
N LEU A 132 6.10 1.91 25.81
CA LEU A 132 7.26 1.30 25.14
C LEU A 132 7.36 -0.21 25.39
N GLU A 133 6.62 -0.77 26.34
CA GLU A 133 6.59 -2.22 26.56
C GLU A 133 5.33 -2.63 27.29
N TYR A 134 4.87 -3.86 27.08
CA TYR A 134 3.77 -4.42 27.86
C TYR A 134 3.91 -5.93 28.01
N SER A 135 3.24 -6.46 29.03
CA SER A 135 3.22 -7.88 29.34
C SER A 135 1.80 -8.44 29.28
N ILE A 136 1.70 -9.73 28.98
CA ILE A 136 0.43 -10.48 29.05
C ILE A 136 0.63 -11.75 29.89
N PRO A 137 -0.46 -12.39 30.36
CA PRO A 137 -0.39 -13.70 31.00
C PRO A 137 0.27 -14.74 30.09
N ASP A 138 1.04 -15.65 30.69
CA ASP A 138 1.88 -16.57 29.93
C ASP A 138 1.07 -17.57 29.09
N ASP A 139 -0.12 -17.91 29.57
CA ASP A 139 -1.12 -18.76 28.92
C ASP A 139 -1.88 -18.09 27.78
N LEU A 140 -1.72 -16.78 27.57
CA LEU A 140 -2.34 -16.05 26.46
C LEU A 140 -1.39 -15.75 25.29
N LYS A 141 -0.10 -16.05 25.42
CA LYS A 141 0.90 -15.75 24.38
C LYS A 141 0.62 -16.39 23.04
N GLU A 142 0.05 -17.59 23.05
CA GLU A 142 -0.31 -18.31 21.83
C GLU A 142 -1.65 -17.84 21.24
N TYR A 143 -2.42 -17.02 21.97
CA TYR A 143 -3.74 -16.56 21.56
C TYR A 143 -3.77 -15.10 21.13
N ILE A 144 -2.85 -14.26 21.63
CA ILE A 144 -2.77 -12.84 21.32
C ILE A 144 -1.64 -12.61 20.34
N ARG A 145 -1.98 -12.03 19.19
CA ARG A 145 -1.03 -11.65 18.14
C ARG A 145 -0.47 -10.25 18.38
N ALA A 146 -1.33 -9.29 18.71
CA ALA A 146 -0.97 -7.89 18.91
C ALA A 146 -1.99 -7.18 19.81
N ILE A 147 -1.55 -6.16 20.54
CA ILE A 147 -2.42 -5.22 21.26
C ILE A 147 -2.10 -3.80 20.81
N HIS A 148 -3.14 -3.02 20.49
CA HIS A 148 -3.02 -1.66 20.00
C HIS A 148 -4.11 -0.76 20.63
N PRO A 149 -3.87 0.51 20.97
CA PRO A 149 -2.59 1.20 20.97
C PRO A 149 -1.68 0.71 22.10
N ALA A 150 -0.42 0.43 21.78
CA ALA A 150 0.60 0.10 22.76
C ALA A 150 1.96 0.66 22.33
N THR A 151 2.71 -0.10 21.56
CA THR A 151 4.10 0.13 21.13
C THR A 151 4.20 0.58 19.67
N SER A 152 3.08 0.84 19.01
CA SER A 152 3.04 1.40 17.65
C SER A 152 2.86 2.91 17.72
N PHE A 153 3.74 3.67 17.08
CA PHE A 153 3.70 5.13 17.08
C PHE A 153 3.38 5.56 15.66
N TYR A 154 2.11 5.88 15.47
CA TYR A 154 1.61 6.32 14.18
C TYR A 154 1.30 7.83 14.25
N HIS A 155 1.53 8.51 13.13
CA HIS A 155 0.92 9.81 12.87
C HIS A 155 0.34 9.82 11.46
N SER A 156 -0.68 10.67 11.27
CA SER A 156 -1.52 10.76 10.06
C SER A 156 -0.69 10.60 8.78
N PRO A 157 -1.16 9.77 7.82
CA PRO A 157 -0.45 9.53 6.59
C PRO A 157 -0.63 10.78 5.72
N GLY A 158 0.47 11.46 5.41
CA GLY A 158 0.43 12.45 4.33
C GLY A 158 0.39 11.72 2.99
N GLY A 159 -0.39 12.24 2.04
CA GLY A 159 -0.16 11.93 0.63
C GLY A 159 1.30 12.23 0.29
N ARG A 160 1.94 11.35 -0.49
CA ARG A 160 3.40 11.40 -0.74
C ARG A 160 3.77 12.24 -1.96
N ILE A 161 2.79 12.82 -2.65
CA ILE A 161 3.00 13.60 -3.86
C ILE A 161 3.98 14.76 -3.66
N VAL A 162 4.92 14.85 -4.60
CA VAL A 162 5.78 16.01 -4.80
C VAL A 162 5.21 16.89 -5.92
N SER A 163 4.84 18.13 -5.58
CA SER A 163 4.46 19.14 -6.58
C SER A 163 5.68 19.59 -7.38
N ILE A 164 5.63 19.47 -8.71
CA ILE A 164 6.72 19.89 -9.58
C ILE A 164 6.56 21.37 -9.95
N SER A 165 7.41 22.23 -9.37
CA SER A 165 7.48 23.65 -9.73
C SER A 165 8.45 23.88 -10.90
N GLY A 166 7.94 24.05 -12.11
CA GLY A 166 8.71 24.52 -13.26
C GLY A 166 9.50 23.43 -14.01
N HIS A 167 9.64 23.64 -15.33
CA HIS A 167 10.29 22.71 -16.25
C HIS A 167 11.78 22.55 -15.89
N ARG A 168 12.17 21.44 -15.24
CA ARG A 168 13.58 21.06 -15.18
C ARG A 168 14.00 20.60 -16.56
N LYS A 169 14.82 21.40 -17.25
CA LYS A 169 15.50 21.00 -18.49
C LYS A 169 16.28 19.71 -18.23
N GLY A 170 15.93 18.63 -18.93
CA GLY A 170 16.60 17.35 -18.85
C GLY A 170 18.12 17.49 -19.00
N SER A 171 18.84 16.99 -18.00
CA SER A 171 20.28 16.74 -18.13
C SER A 171 20.46 15.55 -19.06
N SER A 172 21.30 15.73 -20.08
CA SER A 172 21.50 14.77 -21.16
C SER A 172 22.15 13.49 -20.64
N ALA A 173 21.37 12.41 -20.48
CA ALA A 173 21.93 11.07 -20.27
C ALA A 173 22.70 10.65 -21.53
N LYS A 174 23.97 10.29 -21.36
CA LYS A 174 24.78 9.70 -22.43
C LYS A 174 24.28 8.28 -22.71
N ALA A 175 23.65 8.10 -23.87
CA ALA A 175 23.24 6.80 -24.38
C ALA A 175 24.44 5.82 -24.40
N SER A 176 24.38 4.78 -23.58
CA SER A 176 25.14 3.55 -23.78
C SER A 176 24.29 2.62 -24.65
N SER A 177 24.80 2.30 -25.82
CA SER A 177 24.12 1.47 -26.81
C SER A 177 24.18 -0.02 -26.43
N SER A 178 23.04 -0.58 -26.04
CA SER A 178 22.74 -2.00 -26.24
C SER A 178 21.27 -2.16 -26.61
N SER A 179 21.05 -2.76 -27.77
CA SER A 179 19.79 -2.83 -28.50
C SER A 179 18.76 -3.76 -27.86
N SER A 180 17.59 -3.22 -27.50
CA SER A 180 16.32 -3.94 -27.50
C SER A 180 15.36 -3.21 -28.47
N SER A 181 14.80 -3.97 -29.40
CA SER A 181 14.01 -3.45 -30.51
C SER A 181 12.53 -3.39 -30.13
N TYR A 182 12.08 -2.22 -29.67
CA TYR A 182 10.67 -1.82 -29.78
C TYR A 182 10.60 -0.32 -30.07
N ALA A 183 10.30 0.03 -31.32
CA ALA A 183 9.98 1.39 -31.73
C ALA A 183 8.46 1.44 -31.99
N PRO A 184 7.67 2.11 -31.13
CA PRO A 184 6.23 2.21 -31.34
C PRO A 184 5.91 3.07 -32.59
N THR A 185 5.11 2.54 -33.50
CA THR A 185 4.63 3.25 -34.70
C THR A 185 3.46 4.18 -34.36
N SER A 186 3.69 5.49 -34.23
CA SER A 186 2.72 6.61 -34.47
C SER A 186 3.30 7.96 -33.99
N THR A 187 3.92 8.73 -34.87
CA THR A 187 4.83 9.86 -34.52
C THR A 187 4.20 11.17 -34.01
N ALA A 188 2.92 11.20 -33.60
CA ALA A 188 2.28 12.43 -33.11
C ALA A 188 1.92 12.44 -31.62
N ALA A 189 1.72 11.28 -31.00
CA ALA A 189 1.33 11.18 -29.58
C ALA A 189 2.52 11.15 -28.60
N TYR A 190 3.74 10.89 -29.08
CA TYR A 190 4.92 10.67 -28.25
C TYR A 190 5.76 11.91 -27.95
N SER A 191 5.57 13.02 -28.68
CA SER A 191 6.60 14.08 -28.69
C SER A 191 6.79 14.79 -27.35
N ASN A 192 5.83 14.68 -26.42
CA ASN A 192 5.81 15.46 -25.18
C ASN A 192 5.72 14.62 -23.89
N CYS A 193 5.68 13.27 -23.98
CA CYS A 193 5.51 12.44 -22.78
C CYS A 193 6.73 12.42 -21.84
N ASN A 194 7.87 12.97 -22.28
CA ASN A 194 9.04 13.21 -21.41
C ASN A 194 8.88 14.43 -20.50
N ASP A 195 8.07 15.41 -20.90
CA ASP A 195 7.90 16.68 -20.18
C ASP A 195 6.51 16.77 -19.50
N THR A 196 5.52 16.08 -20.06
CA THR A 196 4.14 16.04 -19.57
C THR A 196 3.53 14.66 -19.82
N VAL A 197 3.33 13.88 -18.76
CA VAL A 197 2.63 12.59 -18.83
C VAL A 197 1.13 12.84 -18.65
N THR A 198 0.33 12.34 -19.58
CA THR A 198 -1.14 12.45 -19.61
C THR A 198 -1.76 11.06 -19.82
N PRO A 199 -3.07 10.88 -19.61
CA PRO A 199 -3.75 9.63 -19.95
C PRO A 199 -3.49 9.12 -21.37
N ALA A 200 -3.41 10.03 -22.36
CA ALA A 200 -3.10 9.64 -23.74
C ALA A 200 -1.67 9.09 -23.90
N CYS A 201 -0.70 9.63 -23.15
CA CYS A 201 0.67 9.09 -23.11
C CYS A 201 0.65 7.65 -22.58
N LEU A 202 0.02 7.44 -21.43
CA LEU A 202 -0.02 6.14 -20.76
C LEU A 202 -0.80 5.10 -21.57
N ALA A 203 -1.95 5.48 -22.14
CA ALA A 203 -2.69 4.58 -23.03
C ALA A 203 -1.84 4.12 -24.22
N SER A 204 -1.03 5.02 -24.78
CA SER A 204 -0.12 4.68 -25.87
C SER A 204 1.08 3.83 -25.42
N LEU A 205 1.71 4.19 -24.30
CA LEU A 205 2.90 3.51 -23.77
C LEU A 205 2.57 2.10 -23.29
N TYR A 206 1.46 1.94 -22.58
CA TYR A 206 1.07 0.69 -21.93
C TYR A 206 0.04 -0.11 -22.73
N GLY A 207 -0.32 0.35 -23.93
CA GLY A 207 -1.26 -0.34 -24.81
C GLY A 207 -2.70 -0.37 -24.29
N MET A 208 -3.07 0.59 -23.43
CA MET A 208 -4.38 0.61 -22.80
C MET A 208 -5.47 1.04 -23.80
N PRO A 209 -6.66 0.41 -23.76
CA PRO A 209 -7.78 0.83 -24.58
C PRO A 209 -8.25 2.23 -24.19
N THR A 210 -8.49 3.07 -25.20
CA THR A 210 -9.11 4.38 -25.01
C THR A 210 -10.64 4.30 -25.04
N THR A 211 -11.19 3.33 -25.78
CA THR A 211 -12.64 3.10 -25.85
C THR A 211 -13.18 2.48 -24.56
N PRO A 212 -14.43 2.80 -24.15
CA PRO A 212 -15.04 2.18 -22.99
C PRO A 212 -15.04 0.66 -23.09
N VAL A 213 -14.68 -0.03 -22.01
CA VAL A 213 -14.86 -1.47 -21.91
C VAL A 213 -16.34 -1.82 -21.73
N SER A 214 -16.70 -3.08 -22.02
CA SER A 214 -18.08 -3.54 -21.90
C SER A 214 -18.46 -3.64 -20.43
N SER A 215 -19.33 -2.76 -19.94
CA SER A 215 -19.83 -2.71 -18.54
C SER A 215 -20.66 -3.93 -18.07
N LYS A 216 -20.45 -5.10 -18.67
CA LYS A 216 -21.15 -6.35 -18.36
C LYS A 216 -20.40 -7.20 -17.33
N THR A 217 -19.15 -6.89 -17.01
CA THR A 217 -18.39 -7.57 -15.97
C THR A 217 -18.58 -6.86 -14.61
N ASN A 218 -18.05 -7.46 -13.54
CA ASN A 218 -18.02 -6.83 -12.21
C ASN A 218 -16.61 -6.33 -11.83
N SER A 219 -15.73 -6.11 -12.82
CA SER A 219 -14.44 -5.45 -12.59
C SER A 219 -14.67 -4.06 -12.02
N THR A 220 -13.96 -3.73 -10.94
CA THR A 220 -14.18 -2.53 -10.11
C THR A 220 -12.89 -2.09 -9.44
N ILE A 221 -12.76 -0.78 -9.21
CA ILE A 221 -11.63 -0.18 -8.49
C ILE A 221 -12.12 0.51 -7.21
N GLY A 222 -11.43 0.27 -6.09
CA GLY A 222 -11.51 1.05 -4.87
C GLY A 222 -10.23 1.87 -4.71
N VAL A 223 -10.39 3.18 -4.52
CA VAL A 223 -9.30 4.14 -4.34
C VAL A 223 -9.40 4.72 -2.94
N SER A 224 -8.43 4.42 -2.08
CA SER A 224 -8.45 4.93 -0.71
C SER A 224 -8.07 6.41 -0.63
N ALA A 225 -8.61 7.13 0.35
CA ALA A 225 -8.13 8.44 0.78
C ALA A 225 -7.99 8.50 2.29
N PHE A 226 -7.04 9.33 2.73
CA PHE A 226 -6.71 9.60 4.12
C PHE A 226 -6.29 11.06 4.28
N GLY A 227 -6.21 11.57 5.52
CA GLY A 227 -5.63 12.88 5.79
C GLY A 227 -6.49 14.05 5.29
N GLY A 228 -7.81 13.85 5.21
CA GLY A 228 -8.77 14.83 4.70
C GLY A 228 -8.60 15.19 3.21
N GLN A 229 -8.03 14.28 2.41
CA GLN A 229 -7.88 14.47 0.96
C GLN A 229 -9.23 14.28 0.27
N ASN A 230 -9.67 15.28 -0.51
CA ASN A 230 -10.98 15.23 -1.17
C ASN A 230 -10.83 15.08 -2.69
N ALA A 231 -11.45 14.04 -3.27
CA ALA A 231 -11.57 13.90 -4.72
C ALA A 231 -12.68 14.83 -5.23
N ASN A 232 -12.30 15.90 -5.93
CA ASN A 232 -13.22 16.93 -6.35
C ASN A 232 -13.84 16.62 -7.72
N LYS A 233 -15.18 16.61 -7.79
CA LYS A 233 -15.91 16.28 -9.02
C LYS A 233 -15.77 17.34 -10.13
N ASP A 234 -15.65 18.63 -9.78
CA ASP A 234 -15.49 19.69 -10.79
C ASP A 234 -14.08 19.66 -11.41
N ASP A 235 -13.05 19.31 -10.61
CA ASP A 235 -11.70 19.04 -11.11
C ASP A 235 -11.69 17.83 -12.04
N LEU A 236 -12.36 16.74 -11.68
CA LEU A 236 -12.51 15.56 -12.55
C LEU A 236 -13.20 15.90 -13.88
N VAL A 237 -14.30 16.64 -13.85
CA VAL A 237 -14.98 17.10 -15.08
C VAL A 237 -14.02 17.89 -15.97
N SER A 238 -13.23 18.77 -15.37
CA SER A 238 -12.24 19.60 -16.07
C SER A 238 -11.10 18.74 -16.64
N PHE A 239 -10.63 17.75 -15.87
CA PHE A 239 -9.63 16.78 -16.30
C PHE A 239 -10.10 15.98 -17.50
N LEU A 240 -11.31 15.42 -17.46
CA LEU A 240 -11.87 14.66 -18.58
C LEU A 240 -12.04 15.52 -19.82
N LYS A 241 -12.54 16.76 -19.70
CA LYS A 241 -12.64 17.68 -20.84
C LYS A 241 -11.30 17.99 -21.50
N LEU A 242 -10.24 18.09 -20.71
CA LEU A 242 -8.92 18.48 -21.21
C LEU A 242 -8.11 17.29 -21.72
N PHE A 243 -8.04 16.21 -20.94
CA PHE A 243 -7.12 15.09 -21.15
C PHE A 243 -7.79 13.82 -21.69
N ARG A 244 -9.13 13.71 -21.58
CA ARG A 244 -9.93 12.61 -22.13
C ARG A 244 -11.19 13.11 -22.86
N PRO A 245 -11.06 13.99 -23.88
CA PRO A 245 -12.21 14.54 -24.61
C PRO A 245 -13.03 13.47 -25.37
N ASP A 246 -12.50 12.25 -25.45
CA ASP A 246 -13.17 11.05 -25.95
C ASP A 246 -14.09 10.37 -24.93
N MET A 247 -14.08 10.79 -23.66
CA MET A 247 -14.97 10.32 -22.60
C MET A 247 -16.10 11.32 -22.29
N PRO A 248 -17.27 10.84 -21.81
CA PRO A 248 -18.28 11.72 -21.23
C PRO A 248 -17.69 12.48 -20.04
N SER A 249 -17.75 13.82 -20.06
CA SER A 249 -17.16 14.64 -19.01
C SER A 249 -17.86 14.53 -17.66
N ASP A 250 -19.05 13.93 -17.61
CA ASP A 250 -19.84 13.64 -16.41
C ASP A 250 -19.57 12.25 -15.83
N THR A 251 -18.60 11.50 -16.38
CA THR A 251 -18.10 10.25 -15.78
C THR A 251 -17.60 10.53 -14.36
N THR A 252 -18.00 9.69 -13.40
CA THR A 252 -17.78 9.94 -11.98
C THR A 252 -17.63 8.64 -11.19
N PHE A 253 -17.33 8.77 -9.90
CA PHE A 253 -17.11 7.69 -8.94
C PHE A 253 -18.21 7.67 -7.87
N ALA A 254 -18.38 6.51 -7.24
CA ALA A 254 -19.14 6.36 -6.00
C ALA A 254 -18.29 6.78 -4.80
N THR A 255 -18.92 7.20 -3.71
CA THR A 255 -18.22 7.56 -2.46
C THR A 255 -18.59 6.56 -1.37
N GLN A 256 -17.58 6.02 -0.71
CA GLN A 256 -17.68 5.23 0.52
C GLN A 256 -16.91 5.96 1.61
N LEU A 257 -17.51 6.09 2.80
CA LEU A 257 -16.94 6.85 3.91
C LEU A 257 -16.94 5.96 5.15
N PHE A 258 -15.78 5.84 5.78
CA PHE A 258 -15.56 5.10 7.01
C PHE A 258 -15.04 6.04 8.11
N ASP A 259 -15.35 5.75 9.38
CA ASP A 259 -14.89 6.50 10.56
C ASP A 259 -15.01 8.03 10.44
N ASP A 260 -16.21 8.50 10.11
CA ASP A 260 -16.50 9.94 9.90
C ASP A 260 -15.68 10.60 8.77
N GLY A 261 -15.17 9.79 7.84
CA GLY A 261 -14.58 10.23 6.59
C GLY A 261 -15.51 11.18 5.82
N ASN A 262 -14.92 12.04 5.00
CA ASN A 262 -15.66 12.99 4.19
C ASN A 262 -15.01 13.20 2.82
N ASN A 263 -15.84 13.59 1.85
CA ASN A 263 -15.35 14.03 0.54
C ASN A 263 -15.93 15.41 0.20
N ASN A 264 -15.41 16.42 0.86
CA ASN A 264 -15.81 17.81 0.68
C ASN A 264 -15.58 18.28 -0.76
N GLN A 265 -16.66 18.72 -1.42
CA GLN A 265 -16.62 19.15 -2.82
C GLN A 265 -16.29 20.64 -3.00
N THR A 266 -15.93 21.36 -1.93
CA THR A 266 -15.42 22.73 -2.02
C THR A 266 -14.07 22.72 -2.73
N LEU A 267 -13.95 23.50 -3.82
CA LEU A 267 -12.78 23.46 -4.70
C LEU A 267 -11.45 23.82 -4.00
N SER A 268 -11.49 24.67 -2.98
CA SER A 268 -10.31 25.01 -2.16
C SER A 268 -9.84 23.87 -1.27
N ASP A 269 -10.71 22.90 -1.01
CA ASP A 269 -10.47 21.78 -0.11
C ASP A 269 -10.14 20.50 -0.90
N ALA A 270 -10.08 20.60 -2.23
CA ALA A 270 -9.65 19.52 -3.12
C ALA A 270 -8.25 19.03 -2.73
N GLY A 271 -8.10 17.72 -2.55
CA GLY A 271 -6.83 17.09 -2.21
C GLY A 271 -6.05 16.74 -3.47
N THR A 272 -4.76 17.12 -3.53
CA THR A 272 -3.88 16.77 -4.67
C THR A 272 -3.74 15.26 -4.84
N GLU A 273 -3.66 14.52 -3.73
CA GLU A 273 -3.55 13.06 -3.71
C GLU A 273 -4.82 12.40 -4.23
N ALA A 274 -5.95 12.69 -3.59
CA ALA A 274 -7.25 12.15 -3.98
C ALA A 274 -7.63 12.51 -5.42
N ASN A 275 -7.30 13.72 -5.88
CA ASN A 275 -7.52 14.13 -7.27
C ASN A 275 -6.62 13.34 -8.24
N LEU A 276 -5.32 13.20 -7.96
CA LEU A 276 -4.41 12.41 -8.80
C LEU A 276 -4.95 10.98 -8.95
N ASP A 277 -5.22 10.32 -7.83
CA ASP A 277 -5.59 8.91 -7.81
C ASP A 277 -6.88 8.67 -8.61
N ILE A 278 -7.92 9.48 -8.37
CA ILE A 278 -9.22 9.37 -9.05
C ILE A 278 -9.14 9.80 -10.51
N GLN A 279 -8.40 10.85 -10.85
CA GLN A 279 -8.30 11.30 -12.24
C GLN A 279 -7.61 10.28 -13.12
N TYR A 280 -6.58 9.57 -12.61
CA TYR A 280 -5.86 8.57 -13.38
C TYR A 280 -6.54 7.21 -13.41
N THR A 281 -7.23 6.79 -12.34
CA THR A 281 -8.06 5.58 -12.38
C THR A 281 -9.20 5.75 -13.40
N ILE A 282 -10.07 6.76 -13.22
CA ILE A 282 -11.18 7.03 -14.16
C ILE A 282 -10.66 7.32 -15.57
N GLY A 283 -9.62 8.15 -15.65
CA GLY A 283 -9.04 8.61 -16.90
C GLY A 283 -8.32 7.53 -17.69
N LEU A 284 -8.09 6.34 -17.14
CA LEU A 284 -7.46 5.22 -17.85
C LEU A 284 -8.37 3.99 -17.93
N ALA A 285 -9.14 3.68 -16.89
CA ALA A 285 -10.06 2.54 -16.81
C ALA A 285 -11.46 2.86 -17.35
N ASN A 286 -11.54 3.39 -18.58
CA ASN A 286 -12.78 3.87 -19.18
C ASN A 286 -13.86 2.76 -19.21
N GLY A 287 -14.95 2.94 -18.46
CA GLY A 287 -16.07 2.00 -18.37
C GLY A 287 -16.04 1.06 -17.15
N ILE A 288 -14.99 1.12 -16.33
CA ILE A 288 -14.90 0.42 -15.06
C ILE A 288 -15.52 1.26 -13.94
N PRO A 289 -16.45 0.73 -13.12
CA PRO A 289 -16.97 1.44 -11.95
C PRO A 289 -15.92 1.60 -10.85
N GLU A 290 -15.91 2.78 -10.23
CA GLU A 290 -14.92 3.14 -9.21
C GLU A 290 -15.58 3.69 -7.94
N SER A 291 -14.97 3.38 -6.80
CA SER A 291 -15.33 3.92 -5.49
C SER A 291 -14.15 4.69 -4.89
N PHE A 292 -14.40 5.95 -4.54
CA PHE A 292 -13.54 6.74 -3.66
C PHE A 292 -13.87 6.38 -2.22
N ILE A 293 -12.89 5.84 -1.50
CA ILE A 293 -13.05 5.27 -0.17
C ILE A 293 -12.24 6.12 0.82
N ASP A 294 -12.90 7.04 1.51
CA ASP A 294 -12.23 7.89 2.49
C ASP A 294 -12.42 7.36 3.91
N ILE A 295 -11.35 7.43 4.70
CA ILE A 295 -11.39 7.15 6.13
C ILE A 295 -11.02 8.41 6.92
N GLY A 296 -11.85 8.73 7.91
CA GLY A 296 -11.68 9.93 8.71
C GLY A 296 -10.41 9.89 9.57
N ASP A 297 -9.89 11.08 9.88
CA ASP A 297 -8.65 11.24 10.66
C ASP A 297 -8.81 10.91 12.15
N ASP A 298 -10.05 10.89 12.64
CA ASP A 298 -10.38 10.58 14.02
C ASP A 298 -10.77 9.10 14.15
N THR A 299 -9.77 8.24 13.97
CA THR A 299 -9.87 6.79 14.22
C THR A 299 -10.00 6.57 15.72
N HIS A 300 -11.20 6.84 16.23
CA HIS A 300 -11.57 6.75 17.64
C HIS A 300 -11.40 5.34 18.21
N ASP A 301 -11.11 4.34 17.38
CA ASP A 301 -11.05 2.95 17.73
C ASP A 301 -9.64 2.32 17.67
N GLY A 302 -8.62 3.11 17.35
CA GLY A 302 -7.21 2.71 17.45
C GLY A 302 -6.37 3.45 16.43
N ASP A 303 -5.43 4.28 16.88
CA ASP A 303 -4.58 5.14 16.05
C ASP A 303 -3.50 4.33 15.29
N ASP A 304 -3.96 3.45 14.37
CA ASP A 304 -3.20 2.73 13.33
C ASP A 304 -3.32 3.41 11.95
N GLY A 305 -4.03 4.54 11.90
CA GLY A 305 -4.20 5.37 10.72
C GLY A 305 -5.33 4.97 9.80
N GLY A 306 -6.21 4.04 10.20
CA GLY A 306 -7.37 3.61 9.40
C GLY A 306 -7.01 2.57 8.32
N PHE A 307 -5.72 2.25 8.16
CA PHE A 307 -5.29 1.23 7.21
C PHE A 307 -5.82 -0.17 7.55
N LEU A 308 -5.99 -0.47 8.85
CA LEU A 308 -6.59 -1.73 9.26
C LEU A 308 -8.11 -1.72 9.05
N ASP A 309 -8.73 -0.57 9.29
CA ASP A 309 -10.18 -0.39 9.22
C ASP A 309 -10.71 -0.51 7.81
N ILE A 310 -10.09 0.20 6.85
CA ILE A 310 -10.48 0.09 5.44
C ILE A 310 -10.43 -1.36 4.96
N ILE A 311 -9.41 -2.14 5.37
CA ILE A 311 -9.31 -3.55 4.98
C ILE A 311 -10.35 -4.41 5.67
N ASN A 312 -10.63 -4.16 6.96
CA ASN A 312 -11.66 -4.89 7.70
C ASN A 312 -13.07 -4.60 7.17
N ASP A 313 -13.35 -3.36 6.77
CA ASP A 313 -14.60 -2.95 6.17
C ASP A 313 -14.79 -3.60 4.79
N LEU A 314 -13.76 -3.55 3.94
CA LEU A 314 -13.77 -4.27 2.65
C LEU A 314 -13.93 -5.79 2.84
N LEU A 315 -13.31 -6.37 3.88
CA LEU A 315 -13.53 -7.78 4.25
C LEU A 315 -14.98 -8.06 4.66
N ALA A 316 -15.69 -7.09 5.24
CA ALA A 316 -17.09 -7.23 5.63
C ALA A 316 -18.06 -7.08 4.45
N GLU A 317 -17.64 -6.46 3.35
CA GLU A 317 -18.46 -6.31 2.16
C GLU A 317 -18.78 -7.66 1.50
N THR A 318 -19.98 -7.75 0.91
CA THR A 318 -20.35 -8.93 0.12
C THR A 318 -19.54 -9.00 -1.17
N ASN A 319 -19.36 -7.85 -1.84
CA ASN A 319 -18.60 -7.71 -3.08
C ASN A 319 -17.63 -6.53 -2.94
N PRO A 320 -16.46 -6.71 -2.31
CA PRO A 320 -15.42 -5.69 -2.29
C PRO A 320 -14.95 -5.36 -3.73
N PRO A 321 -14.30 -4.20 -3.94
CA PRO A 321 -13.70 -3.91 -5.22
C PRO A 321 -12.67 -4.98 -5.59
N LEU A 322 -12.60 -5.34 -6.88
CA LEU A 322 -11.64 -6.36 -7.34
C LEU A 322 -10.20 -5.84 -7.40
N VAL A 323 -10.03 -4.52 -7.47
CA VAL A 323 -8.74 -3.84 -7.36
C VAL A 323 -8.86 -2.77 -6.28
N PHE A 324 -8.00 -2.81 -5.28
CA PHE A 324 -7.87 -1.79 -4.24
C PHE A 324 -6.49 -1.15 -4.37
N THR A 325 -6.43 0.16 -4.54
CA THR A 325 -5.18 0.92 -4.62
C THR A 325 -5.10 1.97 -3.53
N THR A 326 -3.91 2.12 -2.96
CA THR A 326 -3.62 3.17 -2.00
C THR A 326 -2.26 3.81 -2.25
N SER A 327 -2.27 5.14 -2.30
CA SER A 327 -1.08 5.98 -2.43
C SER A 327 -0.56 6.47 -1.07
N TYR A 328 -1.03 5.83 0.01
CA TYR A 328 -0.75 6.20 1.39
C TYR A 328 0.01 5.10 2.11
N GLY A 329 0.88 5.49 3.04
CA GLY A 329 1.58 4.58 3.94
C GLY A 329 1.92 5.27 5.24
N ALA A 330 2.23 4.49 6.28
CA ALA A 330 2.83 4.99 7.50
C ALA A 330 4.09 5.81 7.15
N VAL A 331 4.24 6.97 7.79
CA VAL A 331 5.39 7.84 7.54
C VAL A 331 6.68 7.19 8.07
N GLY A 332 7.78 7.35 7.32
CA GLY A 332 9.07 6.78 7.65
C GLY A 332 9.25 5.39 7.05
N ASP A 333 9.58 4.42 7.89
CA ASP A 333 9.95 3.06 7.50
C ASP A 333 9.05 2.00 8.17
N GLU A 334 9.36 0.72 7.96
CA GLU A 334 8.69 -0.41 8.64
C GLU A 334 8.66 -0.29 10.17
N SER A 335 9.53 0.52 10.79
CA SER A 335 9.58 0.70 12.24
C SER A 335 8.50 1.62 12.81
N GLY A 336 7.75 2.34 11.97
CA GLY A 336 6.62 3.17 12.41
C GLY A 336 5.58 2.36 13.19
N LEU A 337 5.24 1.17 12.68
CA LEU A 337 4.41 0.20 13.37
C LEU A 337 5.25 -0.90 14.00
N SER A 338 4.72 -1.49 15.08
CA SER A 338 5.41 -2.62 15.67
C SER A 338 5.34 -3.87 14.80
N ILE A 339 6.30 -4.77 14.98
CA ILE A 339 6.32 -6.05 14.25
C ILE A 339 5.02 -6.82 14.45
N PRO A 340 4.51 -7.06 15.67
CA PRO A 340 3.28 -7.84 15.84
C PRO A 340 2.06 -7.19 15.17
N LEU A 341 1.92 -5.86 15.26
CA LEU A 341 0.83 -5.14 14.58
C LEU A 341 0.96 -5.22 13.06
N THR A 342 2.17 -5.03 12.53
CA THR A 342 2.44 -5.10 11.08
C THR A 342 2.09 -6.47 10.52
N PHE A 343 2.43 -7.55 11.23
CA PHE A 343 2.02 -8.89 10.83
C PHE A 343 0.51 -9.11 10.96
N ALA A 344 -0.14 -8.58 12.00
CA ALA A 344 -1.60 -8.68 12.15
C ALA A 344 -2.36 -7.94 11.04
N MET A 345 -1.85 -6.78 10.59
CA MET A 345 -2.37 -6.07 9.42
C MET A 345 -2.11 -6.84 8.13
N CYS A 346 -0.92 -7.42 7.98
CA CYS A 346 -0.60 -8.24 6.82
C CYS A 346 -1.46 -9.53 6.75
N ASP A 347 -1.87 -10.09 7.89
CA ASP A 347 -2.88 -11.15 7.95
C ASP A 347 -4.26 -10.65 7.47
N ALA A 348 -4.62 -9.39 7.71
CA ALA A 348 -5.81 -8.78 7.12
C ALA A 348 -5.71 -8.64 5.59
N PHE A 349 -4.53 -8.28 5.08
CA PHE A 349 -4.29 -8.20 3.64
C PHE A 349 -4.39 -9.59 3.00
N MET A 350 -3.82 -10.63 3.64
CA MET A 350 -3.94 -12.03 3.21
C MET A 350 -5.40 -12.46 3.10
N LYS A 351 -6.23 -12.12 4.10
CA LYS A 351 -7.66 -12.43 4.06
C LYS A 351 -8.35 -11.75 2.88
N LEU A 352 -8.04 -10.47 2.61
CA LEU A 352 -8.71 -9.73 1.54
C LEU A 352 -8.25 -10.21 0.16
N THR A 353 -6.96 -10.47 -0.03
CA THR A 353 -6.45 -10.99 -1.30
C THR A 353 -6.88 -12.42 -1.58
N ALA A 354 -7.07 -13.24 -0.54
CA ALA A 354 -7.68 -14.56 -0.67
C ALA A 354 -9.13 -14.50 -1.18
N ARG A 355 -9.84 -13.39 -1.03
CA ARG A 355 -11.16 -13.15 -1.66
C ARG A 355 -11.08 -12.71 -3.12
N GLY A 356 -9.89 -12.69 -3.72
CA GLY A 356 -9.71 -12.32 -5.13
C GLY A 356 -9.58 -10.82 -5.37
N VAL A 357 -9.29 -10.04 -4.33
CA VAL A 357 -8.97 -8.61 -4.45
C VAL A 357 -7.48 -8.45 -4.70
N THR A 358 -7.12 -7.62 -5.68
CA THR A 358 -5.73 -7.14 -5.82
C THR A 358 -5.53 -5.94 -4.90
N ILE A 359 -4.57 -6.01 -3.99
CA ILE A 359 -4.14 -4.85 -3.18
C ILE A 359 -2.86 -4.26 -3.78
N LEU A 360 -2.92 -2.98 -4.16
CA LEU A 360 -1.81 -2.20 -4.69
C LEU A 360 -1.41 -1.10 -3.70
N TYR A 361 -0.11 -1.00 -3.42
CA TYR A 361 0.46 0.06 -2.60
C TYR A 361 1.56 0.80 -3.37
N ALA A 362 1.51 2.13 -3.36
CA ALA A 362 2.66 2.96 -3.74
C ALA A 362 3.83 2.71 -2.77
N THR A 363 5.04 2.50 -3.29
CA THR A 363 6.18 2.14 -2.43
C THR A 363 6.77 3.29 -1.64
N GLY A 364 6.57 4.53 -2.08
CA GLY A 364 7.15 5.73 -1.49
C GLY A 364 8.11 6.44 -2.44
N ASP A 365 8.47 7.66 -2.02
CA ASP A 365 9.03 8.68 -2.93
C ASP A 365 10.43 9.16 -2.50
N GLY A 366 11.07 8.44 -1.58
CA GLY A 366 12.39 8.75 -1.02
C GLY A 366 13.53 7.83 -1.45
N GLY A 367 13.36 7.03 -2.50
CA GLY A 367 14.35 6.01 -2.88
C GLY A 367 14.69 5.06 -1.72
N VAL A 368 15.97 4.75 -1.49
CA VAL A 368 16.39 3.90 -0.35
C VAL A 368 16.20 4.56 1.03
N ALA A 369 15.81 5.84 1.08
CA ALA A 369 15.43 6.53 2.32
C ALA A 369 13.91 6.44 2.62
N SER A 370 13.12 5.71 1.80
CA SER A 370 11.67 5.55 1.91
C SER A 370 10.84 6.83 1.70
N SER A 371 11.15 7.91 2.42
CA SER A 371 10.43 9.18 2.40
C SER A 371 11.30 10.31 1.83
N PRO A 372 10.72 11.24 1.03
CA PRO A 372 11.47 12.35 0.46
C PRO A 372 12.18 13.21 1.52
N GLY A 373 13.48 13.42 1.35
CA GLY A 373 14.27 14.29 2.24
C GLY A 373 14.59 13.71 3.62
N ASP A 374 14.41 12.40 3.83
CA ASP A 374 14.85 11.73 5.05
C ASP A 374 16.36 11.45 5.03
N ASP A 375 17.14 12.36 5.60
CA ASP A 375 18.59 12.21 5.76
C ASP A 375 18.97 11.42 7.04
N SER A 376 18.00 10.85 7.78
CA SER A 376 18.28 10.19 9.07
C SER A 376 19.11 8.91 8.92
N CYS A 377 19.09 8.32 7.73
CA CYS A 377 19.80 7.11 7.35
C CYS A 377 21.19 7.35 6.72
N ASP A 378 21.67 8.60 6.62
CA ASP A 378 22.99 8.91 6.07
C ASP A 378 24.10 8.15 6.82
N GLY A 379 24.81 7.29 6.09
CA GLY A 379 25.86 6.42 6.64
C GLY A 379 25.34 5.28 7.54
N LYS A 380 24.04 4.97 7.49
CA LYS A 380 23.36 3.91 8.24
C LYS A 380 22.60 2.97 7.29
N ALA A 381 21.86 2.02 7.87
CA ALA A 381 21.00 1.12 7.12
C ALA A 381 19.92 1.87 6.34
N PHE A 382 19.60 1.35 5.14
CA PHE A 382 18.51 1.81 4.30
C PHE A 382 17.16 1.60 4.99
N LEU A 383 16.20 2.43 4.62
CA LEU A 383 14.89 2.48 5.21
C LEU A 383 13.91 1.72 4.32
N ALA A 384 13.47 0.54 4.76
CA ALA A 384 12.42 -0.19 4.08
C ALA A 384 11.09 0.54 4.27
N ALA A 385 10.46 0.95 3.17
CA ALA A 385 9.19 1.66 3.22
C ALA A 385 8.06 0.79 3.78
N TRP A 386 7.05 1.42 4.39
CA TRP A 386 5.87 0.71 4.86
C TRP A 386 4.68 0.90 3.90
N PRO A 387 3.91 -0.16 3.58
CA PRO A 387 4.10 -1.55 4.00
C PRO A 387 5.01 -2.34 3.05
N THR A 388 5.64 -3.39 3.56
CA THR A 388 6.37 -4.41 2.77
C THR A 388 5.66 -5.77 2.78
N CYS A 389 4.38 -5.81 3.16
CA CYS A 389 3.61 -7.04 3.32
C CYS A 389 3.65 -7.89 2.03
N PRO A 390 3.96 -9.20 2.10
CA PRO A 390 4.00 -10.07 0.92
C PRO A 390 2.65 -10.32 0.26
N TYR A 391 1.53 -10.03 0.93
CA TYR A 391 0.18 -10.20 0.36
C TYR A 391 -0.36 -8.95 -0.33
N ALA A 392 0.49 -7.95 -0.59
CA ALA A 392 0.18 -6.79 -1.43
C ALA A 392 1.20 -6.69 -2.56
N THR A 393 0.77 -6.17 -3.71
CA THR A 393 1.64 -5.83 -4.84
C THR A 393 2.13 -4.40 -4.66
N LEU A 394 3.45 -4.23 -4.60
CA LEU A 394 4.10 -2.95 -4.33
C LEU A 394 4.52 -2.30 -5.65
N VAL A 395 4.10 -1.05 -5.87
CA VAL A 395 4.22 -0.35 -7.16
C VAL A 395 5.23 0.79 -7.05
N GLY A 396 6.37 0.62 -7.71
CA GLY A 396 7.41 1.64 -7.84
C GLY A 396 7.17 2.58 -9.03
N ALA A 397 8.13 3.48 -9.27
CA ALA A 397 8.02 4.51 -10.29
C ALA A 397 9.08 4.41 -11.39
N THR A 398 8.65 4.67 -12.63
CA THR A 398 9.51 4.93 -13.79
C THR A 398 9.41 6.40 -14.22
N GLN A 399 10.34 6.84 -15.07
CA GLN A 399 10.37 8.17 -15.66
C GLN A 399 10.99 8.13 -17.07
N TYR A 400 10.70 9.18 -17.86
CA TYR A 400 11.22 9.40 -19.21
C TYR A 400 10.86 8.32 -20.25
N ILE A 401 11.26 8.55 -21.50
CA ILE A 401 11.12 7.66 -22.65
C ILE A 401 12.45 7.65 -23.40
N PRO A 402 13.11 6.48 -23.57
CA PRO A 402 12.74 5.19 -22.98
C PRO A 402 12.68 5.25 -21.45
N GLU A 403 11.80 4.44 -20.84
CA GLU A 403 11.59 4.43 -19.39
C GLU A 403 12.85 3.96 -18.66
N GLU A 404 13.19 4.68 -17.60
CA GLU A 404 14.18 4.31 -16.59
C GLU A 404 13.54 4.39 -15.20
N GLY A 405 14.13 3.71 -14.21
CA GLY A 405 13.72 3.81 -12.82
C GLY A 405 13.80 5.26 -12.34
N ALA A 406 12.74 5.73 -11.70
CA ALA A 406 12.68 7.08 -11.18
C ALA A 406 13.47 7.19 -9.87
N ASP A 407 14.26 8.26 -9.71
CA ASP A 407 15.08 8.51 -8.51
C ASP A 407 14.25 8.48 -7.22
N LEU A 408 12.97 8.88 -7.30
CA LEU A 408 12.04 8.87 -6.17
C LEU A 408 11.58 7.46 -5.77
N SER A 409 11.66 6.47 -6.66
CA SER A 409 11.05 5.15 -6.47
C SER A 409 11.62 4.43 -5.25
N ALA A 410 10.86 4.41 -4.16
CA ALA A 410 11.28 3.69 -2.97
C ALA A 410 11.33 2.19 -3.26
N GLY A 411 12.43 1.56 -2.87
CA GLY A 411 12.70 0.17 -3.17
C GLY A 411 13.86 -0.36 -2.34
N GLY A 412 13.88 -1.67 -2.11
CA GLY A 412 14.87 -2.31 -1.25
C GLY A 412 14.40 -3.67 -0.74
N PHE A 413 14.73 -3.95 0.52
CA PHE A 413 14.45 -5.24 1.16
C PHE A 413 13.88 -5.04 2.55
N SER A 414 12.78 -5.75 2.85
CA SER A 414 12.12 -5.74 4.14
C SER A 414 13.05 -6.18 5.29
N ASN A 415 12.94 -5.53 6.44
CA ASN A 415 13.55 -5.97 7.69
C ASN A 415 12.62 -6.90 8.49
N TYR A 416 11.33 -6.95 8.16
CA TYR A 416 10.32 -7.71 8.91
C TYR A 416 9.91 -9.02 8.25
N PHE A 417 9.71 -9.01 6.93
CA PHE A 417 9.24 -10.14 6.16
C PHE A 417 10.40 -10.78 5.39
N GLY A 418 10.55 -12.10 5.54
CA GLY A 418 11.49 -12.87 4.72
C GLY A 418 11.03 -13.00 3.27
N GLN A 419 11.92 -13.43 2.38
CA GLN A 419 11.60 -13.64 0.96
C GLN A 419 10.50 -14.71 0.77
N PRO A 420 9.35 -14.35 0.19
CA PRO A 420 8.32 -15.33 -0.15
C PRO A 420 8.79 -16.22 -1.31
N SER A 421 8.31 -17.46 -1.35
CA SER A 421 8.79 -18.50 -2.28
C SER A 421 8.71 -18.06 -3.75
N TRP A 422 7.65 -17.36 -4.14
CA TRP A 422 7.46 -16.84 -5.49
C TRP A 422 8.51 -15.80 -5.90
N GLN A 423 9.19 -15.14 -4.95
CA GLN A 423 10.19 -14.09 -5.23
C GLN A 423 11.64 -14.58 -5.24
N GLN A 424 11.92 -15.70 -4.58
CA GLN A 424 13.29 -16.10 -4.20
C GLN A 424 14.24 -16.17 -5.39
N LYS A 425 13.79 -16.71 -6.53
CA LYS A 425 14.61 -16.82 -7.74
C LYS A 425 15.01 -15.45 -8.30
N ALA A 426 14.07 -14.51 -8.35
CA ALA A 426 14.28 -13.18 -8.88
C ALA A 426 15.24 -12.37 -7.99
N VAL A 427 15.01 -12.41 -6.67
CA VAL A 427 15.89 -11.75 -5.70
C VAL A 427 17.29 -12.35 -5.69
N ALA A 428 17.43 -13.69 -5.72
CA ALA A 428 18.73 -14.34 -5.79
C ALA A 428 19.52 -13.90 -7.03
N THR A 429 18.85 -13.81 -8.19
CA THR A 429 19.46 -13.36 -9.45
C THR A 429 20.00 -11.93 -9.32
N TYR A 430 19.22 -11.01 -8.75
CA TYR A 430 19.66 -9.64 -8.50
C TYR A 430 20.86 -9.57 -7.53
N LEU A 431 20.77 -10.28 -6.41
CA LEU A 431 21.80 -10.29 -5.36
C LEU A 431 23.13 -10.91 -5.84
N ASP A 432 23.09 -11.85 -6.79
CA ASP A 432 24.26 -12.40 -7.45
C ASP A 432 24.89 -11.39 -8.41
N ALA A 433 24.06 -10.63 -9.16
CA ALA A 433 24.53 -9.62 -10.11
C ALA A 433 25.26 -8.45 -9.41
N ILE A 434 24.73 -7.96 -8.29
CA ILE A 434 25.36 -6.85 -7.54
C ILE A 434 26.51 -7.31 -6.62
N GLY A 435 26.66 -8.62 -6.41
CA GLY A 435 27.64 -9.21 -5.52
C GLY A 435 27.38 -8.98 -4.02
N PRO A 436 28.27 -9.49 -3.15
CA PRO A 436 28.07 -9.47 -1.70
C PRO A 436 28.49 -8.15 -1.03
N ASP A 437 29.25 -7.31 -1.71
CA ASP A 437 29.91 -6.14 -1.10
C ASP A 437 29.15 -4.82 -1.32
N LEU A 438 28.29 -4.73 -2.33
CA LEU A 438 27.48 -3.54 -2.56
C LEU A 438 26.56 -3.30 -1.35
N TYR A 439 26.73 -2.14 -0.71
CA TYR A 439 26.00 -1.70 0.50
C TYR A 439 26.01 -2.73 1.63
N LYS A 440 27.10 -3.48 1.79
CA LYS A 440 27.25 -4.51 2.82
C LYS A 440 26.89 -3.99 4.21
N GLY A 441 25.90 -4.60 4.83
CA GLY A 441 25.42 -4.26 6.17
C GLY A 441 24.40 -3.12 6.21
N LEU A 442 24.03 -2.53 5.07
CA LEU A 442 23.03 -1.45 5.00
C LEU A 442 21.62 -1.95 4.67
N TYR A 443 21.43 -3.21 4.27
CA TYR A 443 20.11 -3.77 3.99
C TYR A 443 20.02 -5.26 4.32
N ASN A 444 18.80 -5.74 4.55
CA ASN A 444 18.52 -7.14 4.84
C ASN A 444 18.45 -7.99 3.55
N ARG A 445 19.57 -8.61 3.17
CA ARG A 445 19.64 -9.51 1.99
C ARG A 445 18.67 -10.71 2.02
N THR A 446 18.08 -11.03 3.17
CA THR A 446 17.12 -12.15 3.33
C THR A 446 15.65 -11.68 3.34
N GLY A 447 15.43 -10.38 3.27
CA GLY A 447 14.10 -9.77 3.28
C GLY A 447 13.38 -9.85 1.95
N ARG A 448 12.04 -9.75 2.00
CA ARG A 448 11.18 -9.53 0.82
C ARG A 448 11.66 -8.30 0.06
N GLY A 449 12.03 -8.49 -1.21
CA GLY A 449 12.45 -7.40 -2.09
C GLY A 449 11.24 -6.57 -2.54
N PHE A 450 11.38 -5.28 -2.80
CA PHE A 450 10.31 -4.44 -3.37
C PHE A 450 10.92 -3.30 -4.23
N PRO A 451 10.18 -2.73 -5.19
CA PRO A 451 8.79 -3.02 -5.58
C PRO A 451 8.62 -4.37 -6.30
N ASP A 452 7.37 -4.75 -6.59
CA ASP A 452 7.04 -5.90 -7.44
C ASP A 452 6.93 -5.51 -8.92
N VAL A 453 6.33 -4.35 -9.19
CA VAL A 453 6.09 -3.77 -10.52
C VAL A 453 6.31 -2.26 -10.46
N SER A 454 6.26 -1.59 -11.60
CA SER A 454 6.32 -0.13 -11.68
C SER A 454 5.44 0.45 -12.78
N ALA A 455 5.23 1.77 -12.70
CA ALA A 455 4.60 2.58 -13.75
C ALA A 455 5.12 4.03 -13.67
N MET A 456 4.83 4.83 -14.69
CA MET A 456 5.24 6.25 -14.78
C MET A 456 4.82 7.00 -13.51
N GLY A 457 5.80 7.57 -12.82
CA GLY A 457 5.61 8.30 -11.57
C GLY A 457 6.06 9.77 -11.62
N ASN A 458 6.45 10.28 -12.79
CA ASN A 458 7.01 11.63 -12.91
C ASN A 458 6.32 12.44 -14.04
N PHE A 459 6.31 13.77 -13.90
CA PHE A 459 5.71 14.71 -14.86
C PHE A 459 4.21 14.52 -15.14
N ILE A 460 3.48 13.93 -14.19
CA ILE A 460 2.08 13.54 -14.30
C ILE A 460 1.20 14.79 -14.26
N GLN A 461 0.35 14.98 -15.26
CA GLN A 461 -0.55 16.14 -15.34
C GLN A 461 -1.91 15.82 -14.72
N ILE A 462 -2.33 16.63 -13.76
CA ILE A 462 -3.66 16.58 -13.11
C ILE A 462 -4.36 17.93 -13.22
N ILE A 463 -5.65 17.96 -12.89
CA ILE A 463 -6.36 19.20 -12.52
C ILE A 463 -6.45 19.27 -11.00
N GLN A 464 -5.99 20.37 -10.43
CA GLN A 464 -6.07 20.65 -9.01
C GLN A 464 -6.65 22.06 -8.81
N SER A 465 -7.78 22.15 -8.11
CA SER A 465 -8.47 23.42 -7.83
C SER A 465 -8.69 24.25 -9.11
N GLY A 466 -9.08 23.59 -10.20
CA GLY A 466 -9.37 24.16 -11.51
C GLY A 466 -8.14 24.49 -12.37
N GLN A 467 -6.92 24.13 -11.94
CA GLN A 467 -5.68 24.44 -12.66
C GLN A 467 -4.91 23.17 -13.05
N VAL A 468 -4.28 23.18 -14.22
CA VAL A 468 -3.34 22.12 -14.61
C VAL A 468 -2.12 22.17 -13.70
N THR A 469 -1.83 21.04 -13.04
CA THR A 469 -0.72 20.90 -12.10
C THR A 469 0.11 19.66 -12.45
N GLY A 470 1.43 19.80 -12.43
CA GLY A 470 2.37 18.68 -12.60
C GLY A 470 2.74 18.08 -11.24
N VAL A 471 2.61 16.76 -11.12
CA VAL A 471 2.93 16.00 -9.89
C VAL A 471 3.88 14.85 -10.19
N ALA A 472 4.57 14.39 -9.14
CA ALA A 472 5.40 13.20 -9.14
C ALA A 472 5.20 12.39 -7.85
N GLY A 473 5.44 11.09 -7.96
CA GLY A 473 5.38 10.11 -6.88
C GLY A 473 4.95 8.74 -7.38
N THR A 474 5.33 7.70 -6.65
CA THR A 474 4.75 6.35 -6.75
C THR A 474 3.24 6.37 -6.49
N SER A 475 2.75 7.41 -5.83
CA SER A 475 1.35 7.83 -5.78
C SER A 475 0.66 7.94 -7.15
N ALA A 476 1.38 8.30 -8.21
CA ALA A 476 0.82 8.24 -9.56
C ALA A 476 0.88 6.82 -10.13
N SER A 477 2.00 6.12 -9.89
CA SER A 477 2.26 4.79 -10.43
C SER A 477 1.22 3.76 -9.97
N SER A 478 0.85 3.75 -8.68
CA SER A 478 -0.12 2.79 -8.12
C SER A 478 -1.51 2.87 -8.79
N PRO A 479 -2.20 4.02 -8.85
CA PRO A 479 -3.50 4.13 -9.54
C PRO A 479 -3.41 3.89 -11.06
N ILE A 480 -2.28 4.25 -11.71
CA ILE A 480 -2.06 3.91 -13.12
C ILE A 480 -2.02 2.39 -13.31
N PHE A 481 -1.28 1.68 -12.47
CA PHE A 481 -1.21 0.22 -12.50
C PHE A 481 -2.56 -0.41 -12.10
N ALA A 482 -3.31 0.20 -11.17
CA ALA A 482 -4.65 -0.22 -10.81
C ALA A 482 -5.61 -0.23 -12.00
N ALA A 483 -5.56 0.82 -12.83
CA ALA A 483 -6.34 0.88 -14.06
C ALA A 483 -5.97 -0.25 -15.04
N VAL A 484 -4.67 -0.57 -15.19
CA VAL A 484 -4.23 -1.72 -16.00
C VAL A 484 -4.83 -3.02 -15.49
N VAL A 485 -4.73 -3.29 -14.19
CA VAL A 485 -5.26 -4.51 -13.57
C VAL A 485 -6.77 -4.61 -13.76
N ALA A 486 -7.51 -3.52 -13.57
CA ALA A 486 -8.96 -3.52 -13.71
C ALA A 486 -9.42 -3.79 -15.15
N LEU A 487 -8.69 -3.27 -16.14
CA LEU A 487 -8.93 -3.57 -17.55
C LEU A 487 -8.61 -5.03 -17.90
N LEU A 488 -7.56 -5.59 -17.30
CA LEU A 488 -7.24 -7.02 -17.45
C LEU A 488 -8.30 -7.91 -16.80
N ASN A 489 -8.79 -7.54 -15.61
CA ASN A 489 -9.91 -8.23 -14.96
C ASN A 489 -11.16 -8.20 -15.84
N ASP A 490 -11.50 -7.07 -16.44
CA ASP A 490 -12.64 -6.98 -17.37
C ASP A 490 -12.48 -7.90 -18.60
N GLU A 491 -11.30 -7.94 -19.20
CA GLU A 491 -11.01 -8.83 -20.33
C GLU A 491 -11.12 -10.31 -19.92
N LEU A 492 -10.51 -10.70 -18.79
CA LEU A 492 -10.58 -12.06 -18.26
C LEU A 492 -12.05 -12.48 -18.05
N MET A 493 -12.81 -11.64 -17.39
CA MET A 493 -14.20 -11.90 -17.04
C MET A 493 -15.14 -11.92 -18.25
N SER A 494 -14.90 -11.05 -19.23
CA SER A 494 -15.61 -11.07 -20.51
C SER A 494 -15.41 -12.40 -21.26
N ASN A 495 -14.31 -13.09 -20.97
CA ASN A 495 -13.99 -14.43 -21.49
C ASN A 495 -14.28 -15.56 -20.48
N GLY A 496 -15.05 -15.29 -19.42
CA GLY A 496 -15.46 -16.31 -18.44
C GLY A 496 -14.34 -16.79 -17.52
N ARG A 497 -13.24 -16.03 -17.40
CA ARG A 497 -12.13 -16.31 -16.48
C ARG A 497 -12.29 -15.50 -15.18
N PRO A 498 -11.76 -16.00 -14.04
CA PRO A 498 -11.75 -15.24 -12.80
C PRO A 498 -10.83 -14.01 -12.89
N PRO A 499 -11.01 -13.01 -12.00
CA PRO A 499 -10.08 -11.89 -11.89
C PRO A 499 -8.70 -12.36 -11.37
N LEU A 500 -7.70 -11.50 -11.53
CA LEU A 500 -6.30 -11.77 -11.17
C LEU A 500 -6.06 -11.96 -9.67
N GLY A 501 -6.82 -11.30 -8.81
CA GLY A 501 -6.70 -11.38 -7.34
C GLY A 501 -5.27 -11.14 -6.84
N PHE A 502 -4.77 -12.04 -5.99
CA PHE A 502 -3.38 -11.99 -5.53
C PHE A 502 -2.42 -12.36 -6.67
N MET A 503 -1.82 -11.35 -7.29
CA MET A 503 -1.08 -11.53 -8.54
C MET A 503 0.43 -11.72 -8.38
N ASN A 504 1.02 -11.55 -7.19
CA ASN A 504 2.48 -11.65 -7.05
C ASN A 504 3.02 -13.01 -7.54
N PRO A 505 2.45 -14.18 -7.20
CA PRO A 505 2.92 -15.43 -7.77
C PRO A 505 2.89 -15.46 -9.30
N TRP A 506 1.84 -14.91 -9.92
CA TRP A 506 1.72 -14.79 -11.38
C TRP A 506 2.80 -13.87 -11.98
N ILE A 507 3.03 -12.69 -11.37
CA ILE A 507 4.04 -11.72 -11.81
C ILE A 507 5.42 -12.37 -11.92
N TYR A 508 5.84 -13.08 -10.87
CA TYR A 508 7.19 -13.67 -10.82
C TYR A 508 7.32 -14.98 -11.59
N ALA A 509 6.19 -15.65 -11.89
CA ALA A 509 6.16 -16.78 -12.82
C ALA A 509 6.25 -16.33 -14.29
N HIS A 510 5.74 -15.14 -14.61
CA HIS A 510 5.65 -14.60 -15.97
C HIS A 510 6.27 -13.20 -16.14
N PRO A 511 7.55 -13.00 -15.79
CA PRO A 511 8.21 -11.69 -15.94
C PRO A 511 8.25 -11.24 -17.41
N GLU A 512 8.17 -12.16 -18.38
CA GLU A 512 8.11 -11.85 -19.81
C GLU A 512 6.84 -11.08 -20.24
N ALA A 513 5.82 -11.03 -19.39
CA ALA A 513 4.63 -10.23 -19.63
C ALA A 513 4.90 -8.71 -19.47
N PHE A 514 6.00 -8.35 -18.79
CA PHE A 514 6.35 -6.99 -18.43
C PHE A 514 7.44 -6.43 -19.37
N ASN A 515 7.49 -5.11 -19.48
CA ASN A 515 8.60 -4.40 -20.10
C ASN A 515 9.65 -4.11 -19.02
N ASP A 516 10.80 -4.79 -19.16
CA ASP A 516 11.92 -4.71 -18.24
C ASP A 516 12.61 -3.33 -18.29
N ILE A 517 12.85 -2.73 -17.13
CA ILE A 517 13.45 -1.42 -16.98
C ILE A 517 14.88 -1.58 -16.46
N THR A 518 15.87 -1.36 -17.34
CA THR A 518 17.26 -1.73 -17.06
C THR A 518 18.18 -0.52 -16.83
N ALA A 519 17.62 0.64 -16.51
CA ALA A 519 18.33 1.90 -16.33
C ALA A 519 17.68 2.72 -15.22
N GLY A 520 18.42 3.65 -14.63
CA GLY A 520 17.98 4.42 -13.47
C GLY A 520 18.38 3.78 -12.13
N ASN A 521 18.16 4.52 -11.05
CA ASN A 521 18.49 4.13 -9.68
C ASN A 521 17.54 4.81 -8.69
N ASN A 522 17.63 4.45 -7.40
CA ASN A 522 16.81 5.05 -6.33
C ASN A 522 17.64 5.64 -5.18
N PRO A 523 18.34 6.77 -5.40
CA PRO A 523 19.28 7.35 -4.45
C PRO A 523 18.63 7.73 -3.10
N GLY A 524 19.47 7.78 -2.07
CA GLY A 524 19.06 8.09 -0.69
C GLY A 524 20.12 7.63 0.33
N CYS A 525 19.97 8.04 1.58
CA CYS A 525 20.88 7.67 2.69
C CYS A 525 22.36 7.95 2.41
N GLY A 526 22.66 9.02 1.66
CA GLY A 526 24.02 9.38 1.24
C GLY A 526 24.62 8.46 0.18
N THR A 527 23.80 7.70 -0.55
CA THR A 527 24.23 6.75 -1.59
C THR A 527 23.46 6.94 -2.90
N ASP A 528 23.99 6.37 -3.99
CA ASP A 528 23.28 6.28 -5.27
C ASP A 528 22.11 5.26 -5.27
N GLY A 529 21.89 4.55 -4.15
CA GLY A 529 20.86 3.54 -4.04
C GLY A 529 21.10 2.31 -4.92
N PHE A 530 20.07 1.49 -5.06
CA PHE A 530 20.11 0.34 -5.96
C PHE A 530 19.98 0.81 -7.42
N GLN A 531 20.56 0.02 -8.33
CA GLN A 531 20.47 0.27 -9.76
C GLN A 531 19.47 -0.71 -10.39
N ALA A 532 18.69 -0.20 -11.34
CA ALA A 532 17.84 -1.01 -12.20
C ALA A 532 18.68 -1.77 -13.24
N ILE A 533 18.43 -3.07 -13.39
CA ILE A 533 19.22 -4.00 -14.23
C ILE A 533 18.28 -5.01 -14.89
N GLU A 534 18.79 -5.84 -15.81
CA GLU A 534 17.98 -6.89 -16.44
C GLU A 534 17.32 -7.83 -15.41
N GLY A 535 16.01 -8.00 -15.53
CA GLY A 535 15.17 -8.82 -14.65
C GLY A 535 14.53 -8.01 -13.51
N TRP A 536 14.26 -8.68 -12.39
CA TRP A 536 13.72 -7.98 -11.22
C TRP A 536 14.82 -7.16 -10.54
N ASP A 537 14.49 -5.92 -10.17
CA ASP A 537 15.35 -5.06 -9.35
C ASP A 537 14.55 -4.31 -8.25
N PRO A 538 15.21 -3.87 -7.16
CA PRO A 538 14.59 -3.12 -6.09
C PRO A 538 14.48 -1.61 -6.40
N VAL A 539 14.24 -1.26 -7.67
CA VAL A 539 13.90 0.09 -8.13
C VAL A 539 12.56 0.08 -8.86
N THR A 540 12.36 -0.88 -9.76
CA THR A 540 11.23 -0.96 -10.71
C THR A 540 10.50 -2.30 -10.70
N GLY A 541 10.98 -3.27 -9.92
CA GLY A 541 10.38 -4.59 -9.84
C GLY A 541 10.66 -5.37 -11.11
N VAL A 542 9.66 -6.07 -11.65
CA VAL A 542 9.76 -6.66 -13.01
C VAL A 542 9.47 -5.66 -14.14
N GLY A 543 9.30 -4.38 -13.80
CA GLY A 543 8.93 -3.30 -14.74
C GLY A 543 7.43 -3.07 -14.83
N HIS A 544 6.98 -2.52 -15.96
CA HIS A 544 5.56 -2.18 -16.19
C HIS A 544 4.91 -3.15 -17.19
N GLN A 545 3.60 -3.37 -17.05
CA GLN A 545 2.86 -4.22 -17.98
C GLN A 545 2.62 -3.49 -19.31
N ILE A 546 2.69 -4.23 -20.43
CA ILE A 546 2.12 -3.79 -21.71
C ILE A 546 0.89 -4.63 -21.99
N ILE A 547 -0.28 -4.00 -22.15
CA ILE A 547 -1.48 -4.66 -22.64
C ILE A 547 -1.31 -4.93 -24.13
N ARG A 548 -1.12 -6.19 -24.50
CA ARG A 548 -1.03 -6.65 -25.89
C ARG A 548 -2.37 -7.26 -26.28
N ARG A 549 -3.02 -6.69 -27.28
CA ARG A 549 -4.23 -7.24 -27.90
C ARG A 549 -3.91 -8.22 -29.01
#